data_AF-A0A1Y5FDX4-F1
#
_entry.id   AF-A0A1Y5FDX4-F1
#
_cell.length_a   1.000
_cell.length_b   1.000
_cell.length_c   1.000
_cell.angle_alpha   90.00
_cell.angle_beta   90.00
_cell.angle_gamma   90.00
#
_symmetry.space_group_name_H-M   'P 1'
#
loop_
_entity.id
_entity.type
_entity.pdbx_description
1 polymer ?
#
loop_
_entity_poly.entity_id
_entity_poly.type
_entity_poly.pdbx_seq_one_letter_code
_entity_poly.pdbx_strand_id
1 'polypeptide(L)' 'GLIQRHSFDTGPALYELNRGDHHDHMICVGSGEVSEFHSEEIEVLQRRIAAEHGYELVGHSLVLYVKPIE' A
#
# COMPACT_ATOMS: atom_id res chain seq x y z
N GLY A 1 8.30 -10.47 -9.03
CA GLY A 1 9.34 -10.85 -8.06
C GLY A 1 8.64 -11.28 -6.79
N LEU A 2 8.97 -12.44 -6.24
CA LEU A 2 8.20 -13.12 -5.19
C LEU A 2 8.14 -12.41 -3.82
N ILE A 3 8.92 -11.34 -3.64
CA ILE A 3 8.97 -10.59 -2.37
C ILE A 3 9.13 -9.10 -2.72
N GLN A 4 8.24 -8.27 -2.21
CA GLN A 4 8.38 -6.81 -2.22
C GLN A 4 8.86 -6.41 -0.82
N ARG A 5 10.01 -5.72 -0.73
CA ARG A 5 10.62 -5.34 0.55
C ARG A 5 10.25 -3.90 0.89
N HIS A 6 9.46 -3.71 1.94
CA HIS A 6 9.27 -2.40 2.56
C HIS A 6 10.19 -2.27 3.77
N SER A 7 11.20 -1.39 3.68
CA SER A 7 12.04 -1.03 4.82
C SER A 7 11.51 0.27 5.41
N PHE A 8 10.85 0.18 6.57
CA PHE A 8 10.48 1.32 7.38
C PHE A 8 11.63 1.59 8.36
N ASP A 9 12.12 2.83 8.44
CA ASP A 9 13.35 3.23 9.16
C ASP A 9 13.35 2.95 10.69
N THR A 10 12.28 2.39 11.26
CA THR A 10 12.18 2.07 12.69
C THR A 10 11.42 0.77 13.02
N GLY A 11 11.05 -0.05 12.04
CA GLY A 11 10.20 -1.25 12.25
C GLY A 11 10.74 -2.52 11.58
N PRO A 12 10.31 -3.72 12.04
CA PRO A 12 10.71 -4.98 11.42
C PRO A 12 10.29 -4.99 9.94
N ALA A 13 11.15 -5.54 9.08
CA ALA A 13 10.80 -5.77 7.68
C ALA A 13 9.60 -6.72 7.61
N LEU A 14 8.45 -6.20 7.18
CA LEU A 14 7.28 -7.04 6.91
C LEU A 14 7.48 -7.73 5.56
N TYR A 15 7.37 -9.06 5.61
CA TYR A 15 7.37 -9.92 4.43
C TYR A 15 5.92 -10.34 4.21
N GLU A 16 5.25 -9.71 3.24
CA GLU A 16 3.94 -10.18 2.81
C GLU A 16 4.10 -11.33 1.82
N LEU A 17 3.49 -12.46 2.18
CA LEU A 17 3.25 -13.54 1.25
C LEU A 17 2.24 -13.02 0.24
N ASN A 18 2.60 -13.00 -1.04
CA ASN A 18 1.71 -12.64 -2.13
C ASN A 18 0.55 -13.65 -2.20
N ARG A 19 -0.53 -13.38 -1.46
CA ARG A 19 -1.69 -14.28 -1.26
C ARG A 19 -2.76 -14.16 -2.35
N GLY A 20 -2.49 -13.40 -3.41
CA GLY A 20 -3.30 -13.41 -4.63
C GLY A 20 -4.35 -12.31 -4.73
N ASP A 21 -4.75 -11.69 -3.61
CA ASP A 21 -5.67 -10.55 -3.61
C ASP A 21 -4.90 -9.24 -3.35
N HIS A 22 -5.05 -8.27 -4.24
CA HIS A 22 -4.37 -6.98 -4.19
C HIS A 22 -4.93 -6.11 -3.05
N HIS A 23 -4.09 -5.77 -2.07
CA HIS A 23 -4.42 -4.92 -0.93
C HIS A 23 -3.30 -3.92 -0.64
N ASP A 24 -3.70 -2.77 -0.12
CA ASP A 24 -2.84 -1.69 0.36
C ASP A 24 -2.76 -1.72 1.90
N HIS A 25 -1.87 -0.91 2.48
CA HIS A 25 -1.56 -0.97 3.91
C HIS A 25 -1.82 0.33 4.65
N MET A 26 -2.30 0.23 5.89
CA MET A 26 -2.26 1.29 6.88
C MET A 26 -1.31 0.89 8.02
N ILE A 27 -0.50 1.83 8.49
CA ILE A 27 0.40 1.65 9.63
C ILE A 27 0.07 2.69 10.69
N CYS A 28 -0.38 2.26 11.87
CA CYS A 28 -0.59 3.15 12.99
C CYS A 28 0.75 3.59 13.57
N VAL A 29 1.07 4.89 13.51
CA VAL A 29 2.36 5.40 14.01
C VAL A 29 2.45 5.40 15.54
N GLY A 30 1.33 5.21 16.25
CA GLY A 30 1.29 5.14 17.71
C GLY A 30 1.52 3.73 18.26
N SER A 31 1.03 2.70 17.58
CA SER A 31 1.10 1.29 18.02
C SER A 31 2.01 0.41 17.17
N GLY A 32 2.36 0.83 15.95
CA GLY A 32 3.03 -0.01 14.96
C GLY A 32 2.12 -1.06 14.31
N GLU A 33 0.82 -1.04 14.61
CA GLU A 33 -0.16 -1.96 14.04
C GLU A 33 -0.31 -1.74 12.53
N VAL A 34 -0.38 -2.84 11.79
CA VAL A 34 -0.59 -2.86 10.34
C VAL A 34 -1.98 -3.39 10.04
N SER A 35 -2.71 -2.70 9.16
CA SER A 35 -4.02 -3.11 8.68
C SER A 35 -4.05 -3.11 7.16
N GLU A 36 -4.57 -4.17 6.54
CA GLU A 36 -4.79 -4.24 5.10
C GLU A 36 -6.10 -3.55 4.72
N PHE A 37 -6.13 -2.92 3.55
CA PHE A 37 -7.36 -2.37 2.96
C PHE A 37 -7.37 -2.49 1.44
N HIS A 38 -8.55 -2.35 0.84
CA HIS A 38 -8.73 -2.28 -0.60
C HIS A 38 -9.72 -1.16 -0.93
N SER A 39 -9.43 -0.36 -1.95
CA SER A 39 -10.31 0.73 -2.40
C SER A 39 -10.37 0.83 -3.91
N GLU A 40 -11.48 0.38 -4.51
CA GLU A 40 -11.72 0.47 -5.95
C GLU A 40 -11.63 1.91 -6.48
N GLU A 41 -11.99 2.90 -5.67
CA GLU A 41 -11.91 4.31 -6.06
C GLU A 41 -10.45 4.76 -6.25
N ILE A 42 -9.57 4.38 -5.32
CA ILE A 42 -8.13 4.69 -5.39
C ILE A 42 -7.51 3.98 -6.59
N GLU A 43 -7.87 2.71 -6.82
CA GLU A 43 -7.41 1.92 -7.96
C GLU A 43 -7.73 2.57 -9.31
N VAL A 44 -8.98 3.04 -9.47
CA VAL A 44 -9.42 3.74 -10.68
C VAL A 44 -8.67 5.06 -10.84
N LEU A 45 -8.48 5.80 -9.73
CA LEU A 45 -7.79 7.08 -9.75
C LEU A 45 -6.31 6.93 -10.16
N GLN A 46 -5.59 5.96 -9.60
CA GLN A 46 -4.19 5.70 -9.96
C GLN A 46 -4.04 5.34 -11.44
N ARG A 47 -4.91 4.47 -11.97
CA ARG A 47 -4.91 4.12 -13.40
C ARG A 47 -5.17 5.34 -14.28
N ARG A 48 -6.12 6.19 -13.88
CA ARG A 48 -6.43 7.42 -14.61
C ARG A 48 -5.25 8.38 -14.62
N ILE A 49 -4.62 8.63 -13.48
CA ILE A 49 -3.45 9.52 -13.38
C ILE A 49 -2.31 8.99 -14.25
N ALA A 50 -2.02 7.69 -14.21
CA ALA A 50 -0.99 7.10 -15.07
C ALA A 50 -1.30 7.36 -16.56
N ALA A 51 -2.54 7.11 -16.98
CA ALA A 51 -2.98 7.30 -18.36
C ALA A 51 -2.91 8.77 -18.81
N GLU A 52 -3.29 9.72 -17.94
CA GLU A 52 -3.19 11.17 -18.21
C GLU A 52 -1.74 11.62 -18.46
N HIS A 53 -0.77 10.94 -17.85
CA HIS A 53 0.65 11.16 -18.07
C HIS A 53 1.25 10.31 -19.22
N GLY A 54 0.42 9.57 -19.96
CA GLY A 54 0.85 8.75 -21.09
C GLY A 54 1.46 7.40 -20.70
N TYR A 55 1.15 6.89 -19.50
CA TYR A 55 1.67 5.62 -18.98
C TYR A 55 0.56 4.60 -18.73
N GLU A 56 0.90 3.31 -18.86
CA GLU A 56 0.07 2.20 -18.37
C GLU A 56 0.51 1.82 -16.94
N LEU A 57 -0.44 1.74 -16.01
CA LEU A 57 -0.13 1.35 -14.64
C LEU A 57 0.08 -0.17 -14.56
N VAL A 58 1.33 -0.59 -14.35
CA VAL A 58 1.72 -2.01 -14.24
C VAL A 58 1.68 -2.56 -12.81
N GLY A 59 1.56 -1.69 -11.81
CA GLY A 59 1.51 -2.03 -10.39
C GLY A 59 1.76 -0.79 -9.53
N HIS A 60 1.48 -0.89 -8.24
CA HIS A 60 1.73 0.19 -7.29
C HIS A 60 2.01 -0.36 -5.89
N SER A 61 2.30 0.55 -4.96
CA SER A 61 2.34 0.28 -3.52
C SER A 61 1.83 1.53 -2.81
N LEU A 62 0.80 1.35 -1.98
CA LEU A 62 0.24 2.41 -1.15
C LEU A 62 0.33 2.03 0.33
N VAL A 63 0.86 2.97 1.11
CA VAL A 63 0.92 2.87 2.58
C VAL A 63 0.40 4.17 3.16
N LEU A 64 -0.61 4.09 4.03
CA LEU A 64 -1.11 5.22 4.80
C LEU A 64 -0.58 5.14 6.23
N TYR A 65 0.05 6.21 6.71
CA TYR A 65 0.45 6.32 8.10
C TYR A 65 -0.66 6.99 8.90
N VAL A 66 -1.26 6.27 9.84
CA VAL A 66 -2.49 6.68 10.53
C VAL A 66 -2.28 6.88 12.03
N LYS A 67 -3.21 7.61 12.65
CA LYS A 67 -3.39 7.72 14.10
C LYS A 67 -4.87 7.55 14.42
N PRO A 68 -5.25 7.07 15.62
CA PRO A 68 -6.64 7.09 16.06
C PRO A 68 -7.25 8.50 15.96
N ILE A 69 -8.51 8.58 15.56
CA ILE A 69 -9.29 9.82 15.57
C ILE A 69 -9.79 10.03 17.02
N GLU A 70 -9.66 11.26 17.54
CA GLU A 70 -10.21 11.67 18.83
C GLU A 70 -11.71 11.98 18.77
#